data_AF-A0A1H5P8N3-F1
#
_entry.id   AF-A0A1H5P8N3-F1
#
_cell.length_a   1.000
_cell.length_b   1.000
_cell.length_c   1.000
_cell.angle_alpha   90.00
_cell.angle_beta   90.00
_cell.angle_gamma   90.00
#
_symmetry.space_group_name_H-M   'P 1'
#
loop_
_entity.id
_entity.type
_entity.pdbx_description
1 polymer ?
#
loop_
_entity_poly.entity_id
_entity_poly.type
_entity_poly.pdbx_seq_one_letter_code
_entity_poly.pdbx_strand_id
1 'polypeptide(L)'
;MAKIHKPADFAVLLKQYGLEIFELARQYKAVDGKGRYLHWDEFRRYPSPGVDKDAAWAAIKMARACGSKTLELRSECDSPFFLYNTDFCDAVIHAVESITSRLGGAAAASPQYRDNTQYLVDSLMMEEAISSAQLEGAATTRKIAKDMLAKERAPQNDDERMILNNYHLMRHAKFNKDEPLSVALICEFHGIATAGIDEEDVHPGHIRIHDDIFVGGASDEVVHQPPRAALLPDRLEALCRFANERHDGQGGTHFIHPVVKAIILHFMIGYEHPFRDGNGRTARSLFYWFMLKSGYWPFEYISISTLLKEAPMQYGRSYIYTETDAFDLTYFVIYQLRIIERAIHDFMDYFEGKRQEALELMGWVDTLELKEGLNYRQAHFLKKVLQHPGRVFTPKELTHDYDISENTARKDLEKLLGMKVLFKVQEGKSFLYVAREDGQANLKALASAS
;
A
#
# COMPACT_ATOMS: atom_id res chain seq x y z
N MET A 1 21.46 6.10 13.06
CA MET A 1 20.36 6.32 14.04
C MET A 1 20.96 6.43 15.45
N ALA A 2 20.23 6.87 16.48
CA ALA A 2 20.75 6.73 17.85
C ALA A 2 20.80 5.23 18.22
N LYS A 3 21.86 4.79 18.91
CA LYS A 3 22.01 3.40 19.36
C LYS A 3 20.78 2.95 20.16
N ILE A 4 20.04 1.98 19.63
CA ILE A 4 18.85 1.42 20.30
C ILE A 4 19.31 0.63 21.51
N HIS A 5 18.77 0.98 22.69
CA HIS A 5 19.08 0.25 23.92
C HIS A 5 18.33 -1.08 23.92
N LYS A 6 19.03 -2.15 24.31
CA LYS A 6 18.45 -3.49 24.49
C LYS A 6 18.17 -3.75 25.97
N PRO A 7 17.07 -4.42 26.32
CA PRO A 7 16.83 -4.86 27.68
C PRO A 7 17.79 -6.01 28.02
N ALA A 8 17.93 -6.31 29.32
CA ALA A 8 18.51 -7.59 29.72
C ALA A 8 17.58 -8.74 29.31
N ASP A 9 18.17 -9.93 29.11
CA ASP A 9 17.41 -11.13 28.76
C ASP A 9 16.33 -11.45 29.82
N PHE A 10 15.14 -11.83 29.37
CA PHE A 10 14.01 -12.06 30.28
C PHE A 10 14.30 -13.16 31.31
N ALA A 11 15.04 -14.22 30.96
CA ALA A 11 15.40 -15.27 31.90
C ALA A 11 16.35 -14.76 33.01
N VAL A 12 17.24 -13.83 32.66
CA VAL A 12 18.12 -13.16 33.63
C VAL A 12 17.29 -12.31 34.58
N LEU A 13 16.37 -11.51 34.04
CA LEU A 13 15.48 -10.67 34.84
C LEU A 13 14.57 -11.50 35.75
N LEU A 14 14.01 -12.60 35.23
CA LEU A 14 13.18 -13.51 36.00
C LEU A 14 13.91 -14.10 37.20
N LYS A 15 15.18 -14.50 37.01
CA LYS A 15 16.03 -15.01 38.09
C LYS A 15 16.38 -13.95 39.12
N GLN A 16 16.58 -12.72 38.68
CA GLN A 16 17.00 -11.61 39.55
C GLN A 16 15.85 -11.08 40.41
N TYR A 17 14.67 -10.85 39.82
CA TYR A 17 13.57 -10.13 40.49
C TYR A 17 12.46 -11.07 41.00
N GLY A 18 12.35 -12.30 40.47
CA GLY A 18 11.48 -13.34 41.03
C GLY A 18 10.04 -12.90 41.29
N LEU A 19 9.63 -12.91 42.57
CA LEU A 19 8.26 -12.57 43.00
C LEU A 19 7.86 -11.12 42.70
N GLU A 20 8.81 -10.18 42.69
CA GLU A 20 8.54 -8.76 42.41
C GLU A 20 7.89 -8.58 41.03
N ILE A 21 8.28 -9.40 40.05
CA ILE A 21 7.70 -9.39 38.70
C ILE A 21 6.20 -9.68 38.75
N PHE A 22 5.77 -10.63 39.59
CA PHE A 22 4.36 -11.00 39.73
C PHE A 22 3.55 -9.92 40.45
N GLU A 23 4.15 -9.24 41.42
CA GLU A 23 3.53 -8.09 42.09
C GLU A 23 3.31 -6.94 41.10
N LEU A 24 4.34 -6.65 40.30
CA LEU A 24 4.31 -5.60 39.28
C LEU A 24 3.41 -5.95 38.08
N ALA A 25 3.17 -7.23 37.77
CA ALA A 25 2.32 -7.65 36.66
C ALA A 25 0.85 -7.20 36.77
N ARG A 26 0.40 -6.78 37.97
CA ARG A 26 -0.92 -6.15 38.13
C ARG A 26 -0.95 -4.72 37.57
N GLN A 27 0.17 -4.00 37.67
CA GLN A 27 0.31 -2.62 37.23
C GLN A 27 0.85 -2.52 35.78
N TYR A 28 1.84 -3.35 35.44
CA TYR A 28 2.50 -3.35 34.16
C TYR A 28 1.92 -4.45 33.26
N LYS A 29 1.20 -4.02 32.22
CA LYS A 29 0.54 -4.89 31.23
C LYS A 29 1.32 -4.87 29.91
N ALA A 30 0.87 -5.68 28.94
CA ALA A 30 1.49 -5.74 27.62
C ALA A 30 1.52 -4.38 26.90
N VAL A 31 0.48 -3.57 27.11
CA VAL A 31 0.35 -2.17 26.71
C VAL A 31 0.24 -1.26 27.93
N ASP A 32 0.66 0.00 27.80
CA ASP A 32 0.48 0.99 28.86
C ASP A 32 -0.96 1.53 28.95
N GLY A 33 -1.25 2.39 29.93
CA GLY A 33 -2.57 3.01 30.10
C GLY A 33 -3.03 3.92 28.94
N LYS A 34 -2.18 4.16 27.94
CA LYS A 34 -2.51 4.87 26.69
C LYS A 34 -2.63 3.92 25.49
N GLY A 35 -2.60 2.60 25.72
CA GLY A 35 -2.64 1.58 24.66
C GLY A 35 -1.32 1.43 23.88
N ARG A 36 -0.20 1.97 24.37
CA ARG A 36 1.08 1.91 23.65
C ARG A 36 1.83 0.62 23.99
N TYR A 37 2.23 -0.11 22.96
CA TYR A 37 3.12 -1.27 23.06
C TYR A 37 4.58 -0.81 22.95
N LEU A 38 5.15 -0.33 24.06
CA LEU A 38 6.46 0.33 24.05
C LEU A 38 7.62 -0.67 23.88
N HIS A 39 8.65 -0.28 23.14
CA HIS A 39 9.94 -0.96 23.17
C HIS A 39 10.75 -0.52 24.40
N TRP A 40 11.70 -1.35 24.84
CA TRP A 40 12.56 -1.03 25.99
C TRP A 40 13.22 0.35 25.87
N ASP A 41 13.72 0.71 24.68
CA ASP A 41 14.36 2.01 24.40
C ASP A 41 13.45 3.22 24.74
N GLU A 42 12.14 3.02 24.65
CA GLU A 42 11.13 4.01 25.03
C GLU A 42 10.73 3.85 26.49
N PHE A 43 10.37 2.63 26.91
CA PHE A 43 9.87 2.34 28.25
C PHE A 43 10.83 2.76 29.35
N ARG A 44 12.15 2.56 29.15
CA ARG A 44 13.18 2.88 30.15
C ARG A 44 13.20 4.35 30.60
N ARG A 45 12.51 5.24 29.88
CA ARG A 45 12.39 6.68 30.16
C ARG A 45 11.17 7.02 31.04
N TYR A 46 10.28 6.06 31.28
CA TYR A 46 8.98 6.27 31.95
C TYR A 46 8.66 5.29 33.10
N PRO A 47 9.60 4.72 33.87
CA PRO A 47 9.22 3.89 35.01
C PRO A 47 8.51 4.74 36.09
N SER A 48 7.62 4.12 36.86
CA SER A 48 6.98 4.80 37.99
C SER A 48 8.04 5.12 39.05
N PRO A 49 7.96 6.29 39.72
CA PRO A 49 8.91 6.63 40.78
C PRO A 49 8.98 5.52 41.84
N GLY A 50 10.19 5.06 42.17
CA GLY A 50 10.43 4.02 43.17
C GLY A 50 10.30 2.58 42.65
N VAL A 51 10.01 2.36 41.37
CA VAL A 51 9.97 1.02 40.77
C VAL A 51 11.25 0.76 39.95
N ASP A 52 11.86 -0.40 40.13
CA ASP A 52 12.98 -0.83 39.30
C ASP A 52 12.52 -1.06 37.86
N LYS A 53 13.19 -0.40 36.90
CA LYS A 53 12.82 -0.45 35.48
C LYS A 53 12.95 -1.84 34.88
N ASP A 54 13.91 -2.64 35.32
CA ASP A 54 14.19 -3.97 34.78
C ASP A 54 13.16 -4.97 35.35
N ALA A 55 12.77 -4.82 36.62
CA ALA A 55 11.65 -5.55 37.23
C ALA A 55 10.32 -5.24 36.53
N ALA A 56 10.03 -3.95 36.29
CA ALA A 56 8.83 -3.53 35.60
C ALA A 56 8.80 -4.01 34.12
N TRP A 57 9.94 -3.96 33.43
CA TRP A 57 10.06 -4.49 32.08
C TRP A 57 9.85 -6.01 32.04
N ALA A 58 10.40 -6.75 33.00
CA ALA A 58 10.14 -8.18 33.11
C ALA A 58 8.65 -8.48 33.31
N ALA A 59 7.94 -7.67 34.10
CA ALA A 59 6.49 -7.80 34.26
C ALA A 59 5.73 -7.59 32.92
N ILE A 60 6.14 -6.59 32.12
CA ILE A 60 5.61 -6.37 30.77
C ILE A 60 5.88 -7.58 29.87
N LYS A 61 7.13 -8.08 29.85
CA LYS A 61 7.50 -9.24 29.03
C LYS A 61 6.72 -10.49 29.43
N MET A 62 6.50 -10.72 30.72
CA MET A 62 5.66 -11.82 31.21
C MET A 62 4.22 -11.68 30.69
N ALA A 63 3.61 -10.50 30.80
CA ALA A 63 2.27 -10.25 30.29
C ALA A 63 2.15 -10.50 28.78
N ARG A 64 3.16 -10.07 28.00
CA ARG A 64 3.23 -10.30 26.55
C ARG A 64 3.40 -11.77 26.22
N ALA A 65 4.31 -12.47 26.89
CA ALA A 65 4.55 -13.90 26.67
C ALA A 65 3.28 -14.74 26.90
N CYS A 66 2.49 -14.42 27.93
CA CYS A 66 1.24 -15.13 28.21
C CYS A 66 0.13 -14.92 27.16
N GLY A 67 0.15 -13.80 26.41
CA GLY A 67 -0.88 -13.49 25.41
C GLY A 67 -0.42 -13.60 23.95
N SER A 68 0.86 -13.88 23.71
CA SER A 68 1.42 -13.95 22.36
C SER A 68 1.20 -15.31 21.72
N LYS A 69 1.07 -15.31 20.39
CA LYS A 69 1.13 -16.51 19.56
C LYS A 69 2.55 -16.68 19.04
N THR A 70 3.03 -17.92 19.04
CA THR A 70 4.29 -18.27 18.37
C THR A 70 3.99 -18.61 16.91
N LEU A 71 4.78 -18.09 15.99
CA LEU A 71 4.68 -18.40 14.57
C LEU A 71 5.58 -19.59 14.20
N GLU A 72 5.23 -20.26 13.11
CA GLU A 72 5.99 -21.38 12.52
C GLU A 72 7.31 -20.91 11.89
N LEU A 73 7.40 -19.62 11.58
CA LEU A 73 8.59 -18.95 11.05
C LEU A 73 9.64 -18.77 12.15
N ARG A 74 10.92 -18.86 11.77
CA ARG A 74 12.05 -18.75 12.70
C ARG A 74 13.13 -17.81 12.18
N SER A 75 13.80 -17.13 13.10
CA SER A 75 14.97 -16.31 12.79
C SER A 75 16.15 -17.17 12.32
N GLU A 76 17.26 -16.54 11.92
CA GLU A 76 18.49 -17.28 11.59
C GLU A 76 19.01 -18.12 12.77
N CYS A 77 18.90 -17.60 13.99
CA CYS A 77 19.34 -18.29 15.20
C CYS A 77 18.29 -19.24 15.79
N ASP A 78 17.36 -19.73 14.95
CA ASP A 78 16.30 -20.67 15.32
C ASP A 78 15.34 -20.16 16.42
N SER A 79 15.31 -18.84 16.65
CA SER A 79 14.38 -18.23 17.59
C SER A 79 13.01 -18.05 16.93
N PRO A 80 11.91 -18.37 17.63
CA PRO A 80 10.58 -18.17 17.08
C PRO A 80 10.25 -16.69 16.99
N PHE A 81 9.52 -16.32 15.93
CA PHE A 81 8.80 -15.05 15.93
C PHE A 81 7.52 -15.17 16.74
N PHE A 82 7.16 -14.11 17.45
CA PHE A 82 5.90 -14.05 18.19
C PHE A 82 5.11 -12.79 17.92
N LEU A 83 3.80 -12.90 18.14
CA LEU A 83 2.82 -11.86 17.85
C LEU A 83 1.83 -11.74 19.01
N TYR A 84 1.77 -10.57 19.62
CA TYR A 84 0.73 -10.17 20.55
C TYR A 84 -0.31 -9.30 19.83
N ASN A 85 -1.58 -9.68 19.90
CA ASN A 85 -2.65 -8.88 19.31
C ASN A 85 -3.17 -7.87 20.33
N THR A 86 -3.03 -6.58 20.05
CA THR A 86 -3.52 -5.51 20.94
C THR A 86 -4.92 -5.05 20.52
N ASP A 87 -5.65 -4.40 21.43
CA ASP A 87 -6.95 -3.78 21.11
C ASP A 87 -6.85 -2.79 19.94
N PHE A 88 -5.71 -2.08 19.81
CA PHE A 88 -5.44 -1.22 18.66
C PHE A 88 -5.36 -2.02 17.36
N CYS A 89 -4.71 -3.19 17.38
CA CYS A 89 -4.66 -4.05 16.20
C CYS A 89 -6.07 -4.47 15.76
N ASP A 90 -6.90 -4.88 16.72
CA ASP A 90 -8.29 -5.28 16.45
C ASP A 90 -9.14 -4.12 15.92
N ALA A 91 -8.97 -2.91 16.46
CA ALA A 91 -9.68 -1.73 15.98
C ALA A 91 -9.34 -1.40 14.51
N VAL A 92 -8.07 -1.44 14.13
CA VAL A 92 -7.66 -1.18 12.74
C VAL A 92 -8.10 -2.32 11.81
N ILE A 93 -7.99 -3.57 12.24
CA ILE A 93 -8.49 -4.73 11.49
C ILE A 93 -10.00 -4.58 11.22
N HIS A 94 -10.77 -4.19 12.23
CA HIS A 94 -12.20 -3.93 12.07
C HIS A 94 -12.47 -2.79 11.08
N ALA A 95 -11.67 -1.72 11.08
CA ALA A 95 -11.77 -0.65 10.10
C ALA A 95 -11.52 -1.15 8.66
N VAL A 96 -10.51 -2.02 8.47
CA VAL A 96 -10.21 -2.68 7.18
C VAL A 96 -11.40 -3.54 6.70
N GLU A 97 -12.01 -4.33 7.58
CA GLU A 97 -13.19 -5.13 7.24
C GLU A 97 -14.39 -4.24 6.89
N SER A 98 -14.62 -3.19 7.68
CA SER A 98 -15.71 -2.24 7.50
C SER A 98 -15.64 -1.53 6.15
N ILE A 99 -14.48 -1.02 5.76
CA ILE A 99 -14.31 -0.39 4.44
C ILE A 99 -14.49 -1.39 3.30
N THR A 100 -13.94 -2.61 3.44
CA THR A 100 -14.06 -3.67 2.43
C THR A 100 -15.52 -4.05 2.20
N SER A 101 -16.30 -4.17 3.26
CA SER A 101 -17.73 -4.44 3.21
C SER A 101 -18.53 -3.25 2.66
N ARG A 102 -18.31 -2.04 3.18
CA ARG A 102 -19.03 -0.82 2.78
C ARG A 102 -18.88 -0.54 1.29
N LEU A 103 -17.65 -0.55 0.79
CA LEU A 103 -17.39 -0.31 -0.62
C LEU A 103 -17.89 -1.48 -1.48
N GLY A 104 -17.91 -2.71 -0.94
CA GLY A 104 -18.35 -3.90 -1.66
C GLY A 104 -19.86 -3.84 -1.91
N GLY A 105 -20.62 -3.43 -0.89
CA GLY A 105 -22.05 -3.14 -1.01
C GLY A 105 -22.33 -1.98 -1.98
N ALA A 106 -21.54 -0.90 -1.92
CA ALA A 106 -21.70 0.24 -2.83
C ALA A 106 -21.44 -0.13 -4.30
N ALA A 107 -20.39 -0.91 -4.57
CA ALA A 107 -20.07 -1.40 -5.91
C ALA A 107 -21.12 -2.41 -6.44
N ALA A 108 -21.75 -3.19 -5.56
CA ALA A 108 -22.85 -4.07 -5.94
C ALA A 108 -24.17 -3.31 -6.22
N ALA A 109 -24.39 -2.18 -5.55
CA ALA A 109 -25.64 -1.41 -5.64
C ALA A 109 -25.73 -0.49 -6.88
N SER A 110 -24.60 -0.14 -7.52
CA SER A 110 -24.62 0.78 -8.67
C SER A 110 -23.60 0.41 -9.76
N PRO A 111 -24.04 0.07 -10.99
CA PRO A 111 -23.15 -0.12 -12.15
C PRO A 111 -22.34 1.14 -12.50
N GLN A 112 -22.90 2.34 -12.29
CA GLN A 112 -22.18 3.62 -12.46
C GLN A 112 -20.96 3.74 -11.54
N TYR A 113 -20.98 3.05 -10.38
CA TYR A 113 -19.88 3.04 -9.45
C TYR A 113 -18.64 2.36 -10.04
N ARG A 114 -18.82 1.32 -10.87
CA ARG A 114 -17.74 0.58 -11.55
C ARG A 114 -17.03 1.42 -12.61
N ASP A 115 -17.78 2.11 -13.46
CA ASP A 115 -17.20 2.98 -14.50
C ASP A 115 -16.47 4.21 -13.91
N ASN A 116 -17.01 4.78 -12.81
CA ASN A 116 -16.39 5.93 -12.15
C ASN A 116 -15.17 5.56 -11.28
N THR A 117 -15.07 4.31 -10.83
CA THR A 117 -13.90 3.85 -10.06
C THR A 117 -12.70 3.55 -10.94
N GLN A 118 -12.87 3.22 -12.22
CA GLN A 118 -11.77 2.87 -13.13
C GLN A 118 -10.66 3.94 -13.18
N TYR A 119 -10.98 5.24 -13.29
CA TYR A 119 -9.94 6.30 -13.25
C TYR A 119 -9.30 6.48 -11.88
N LEU A 120 -10.07 6.24 -10.82
CA LEU A 120 -9.55 6.28 -9.46
C LEU A 120 -8.57 5.10 -9.25
N VAL A 121 -8.87 3.94 -9.85
CA VAL A 121 -8.03 2.74 -9.84
C VAL A 121 -6.65 3.05 -10.38
N ASP A 122 -6.58 3.54 -11.62
CA ASP A 122 -5.30 3.78 -12.28
C ASP A 122 -4.51 4.88 -11.56
N SER A 123 -5.16 5.96 -11.14
CA SER A 123 -4.45 7.06 -10.47
C SER A 123 -3.89 6.67 -9.09
N LEU A 124 -4.57 5.81 -8.34
CA LEU A 124 -4.14 5.42 -6.98
C LEU A 124 -3.11 4.29 -7.02
N MET A 125 -3.25 3.36 -7.97
CA MET A 125 -2.24 2.35 -8.24
C MET A 125 -0.93 2.95 -8.74
N MET A 126 -1.01 3.97 -9.61
CA MET A 126 0.16 4.77 -10.00
C MET A 126 0.81 5.43 -8.78
N GLU A 127 0.00 5.93 -7.82
CA GLU A 127 0.54 6.58 -6.62
C GLU A 127 1.37 5.62 -5.77
N GLU A 128 0.87 4.40 -5.54
CA GLU A 128 1.62 3.37 -4.81
C GLU A 128 2.90 3.01 -5.55
N ALA A 129 2.86 2.80 -6.87
CA ALA A 129 4.04 2.48 -7.67
C ALA A 129 5.14 3.56 -7.58
N ILE A 130 4.72 4.83 -7.69
CA ILE A 130 5.60 6.00 -7.61
C ILE A 130 6.21 6.13 -6.21
N SER A 131 5.37 6.16 -5.17
CA SER A 131 5.81 6.30 -3.78
C SER A 131 6.69 5.12 -3.36
N SER A 132 6.38 3.92 -3.84
CA SER A 132 7.14 2.72 -3.54
C SER A 132 8.57 2.79 -4.07
N ALA A 133 8.74 3.22 -5.33
CA ALA A 133 10.05 3.36 -5.97
C ALA A 133 10.84 4.50 -5.33
N GLN A 134 10.18 5.62 -5.03
CA GLN A 134 10.82 6.76 -4.36
C GLN A 134 11.29 6.43 -2.94
N LEU A 135 10.63 5.50 -2.24
CA LEU A 135 11.10 5.04 -0.92
C LEU A 135 12.45 4.32 -1.02
N GLU A 136 12.71 3.63 -2.14
CA GLU A 136 13.99 2.97 -2.43
C GLU A 136 15.00 3.89 -3.13
N GLY A 137 14.72 5.20 -3.22
CA GLY A 137 15.67 6.19 -3.73
C GLY A 137 15.41 6.72 -5.14
N ALA A 138 14.38 6.26 -5.85
CA ALA A 138 14.10 6.75 -7.21
C ALA A 138 13.88 8.28 -7.24
N ALA A 139 14.78 9.02 -7.89
CA ALA A 139 14.84 10.48 -7.85
C ALA A 139 13.97 11.16 -8.93
N THR A 140 12.71 10.74 -9.08
CA THR A 140 11.76 11.33 -10.04
C THR A 140 10.65 12.10 -9.35
N THR A 141 10.26 13.26 -9.89
CA THR A 141 9.11 14.01 -9.35
C THR A 141 7.79 13.30 -9.62
N ARG A 142 6.84 13.39 -8.69
CA ARG A 142 5.50 12.80 -8.84
C ARG A 142 4.82 13.20 -10.16
N LYS A 143 4.98 14.46 -10.58
CA LYS A 143 4.40 14.98 -11.83
C LYS A 143 4.97 14.29 -13.07
N ILE A 144 6.30 14.15 -13.16
CA ILE A 144 6.97 13.49 -14.28
C ILE A 144 6.62 12.00 -14.31
N ALA A 145 6.67 11.35 -13.14
CA ALA A 145 6.35 9.95 -12.99
C ALA A 145 4.90 9.63 -13.43
N LYS A 146 3.94 10.42 -12.95
CA LYS A 146 2.53 10.26 -13.33
C LYS A 146 2.30 10.52 -14.81
N ASP A 147 2.94 11.54 -15.39
CA ASP A 147 2.86 11.84 -16.82
C ASP A 147 3.44 10.70 -17.68
N MET A 148 4.55 10.12 -17.24
CA MET A 148 5.18 8.97 -17.90
C MET A 148 4.27 7.75 -17.90
N LEU A 149 3.72 7.37 -16.73
CA LEU A 149 2.82 6.22 -16.60
C LEU A 149 1.52 6.43 -17.39
N ALA A 150 0.92 7.62 -17.31
CA ALA A 150 -0.29 7.93 -18.05
C ALA A 150 -0.05 7.87 -19.57
N LYS A 151 1.00 8.52 -20.09
CA LYS A 151 1.27 8.55 -21.53
C LYS A 151 1.93 7.30 -22.07
N GLU A 152 2.17 6.28 -21.24
CA GLU A 152 2.94 5.08 -21.58
C GLU A 152 4.28 5.42 -22.25
N ARG A 153 4.92 6.49 -21.78
CA ARG A 153 6.21 6.93 -22.32
C ARG A 153 7.30 5.99 -21.82
N ALA A 154 8.22 5.59 -22.69
CA ALA A 154 9.41 4.85 -22.29
C ALA A 154 10.24 5.62 -21.23
N PRO A 155 10.81 4.93 -20.22
CA PRO A 155 11.62 5.56 -19.18
C PRO A 155 12.92 6.10 -19.78
N GLN A 156 13.37 7.26 -19.30
CA GLN A 156 14.59 7.94 -19.77
C GLN A 156 15.84 7.59 -18.95
N ASN A 157 15.67 7.10 -17.73
CA ASN A 157 16.74 6.74 -16.80
C ASN A 157 16.27 5.62 -15.86
N ASP A 158 17.16 5.17 -14.98
CA ASP A 158 16.86 4.08 -14.04
C ASP A 158 15.82 4.46 -12.98
N ASP A 159 15.77 5.73 -12.53
CA ASP A 159 14.73 6.20 -11.60
C ASP A 159 13.32 6.07 -12.19
N GLU A 160 13.15 6.50 -13.44
CA GLU A 160 11.90 6.36 -14.19
C GLU A 160 11.59 4.89 -14.45
N ARG A 161 12.62 4.08 -14.74
CA ARG A 161 12.48 2.64 -14.93
C ARG A 161 12.02 1.94 -13.66
N MET A 162 12.56 2.30 -12.49
CA MET A 162 12.14 1.77 -11.19
C MET A 162 10.65 2.04 -10.94
N ILE A 163 10.16 3.23 -11.28
CA ILE A 163 8.73 3.57 -11.17
C ILE A 163 7.89 2.71 -12.12
N LEU A 164 8.30 2.59 -13.38
CA LEU A 164 7.58 1.78 -14.36
C LEU A 164 7.55 0.30 -13.96
N ASN A 165 8.67 -0.24 -13.52
CA ASN A 165 8.81 -1.60 -13.01
C ASN A 165 7.88 -1.85 -11.82
N ASN A 166 7.83 -0.92 -10.86
CA ASN A 166 6.90 -1.02 -9.73
C ASN A 166 5.43 -0.99 -10.17
N TYR A 167 5.09 -0.17 -11.16
CA TYR A 167 3.74 -0.14 -11.70
C TYR A 167 3.36 -1.48 -12.34
N HIS A 168 4.27 -2.07 -13.13
CA HIS A 168 4.08 -3.42 -13.69
C HIS A 168 4.01 -4.50 -12.61
N LEU A 169 4.85 -4.41 -11.58
CA LEU A 169 4.87 -5.33 -10.47
C LEU A 169 3.54 -5.35 -9.71
N MET A 170 2.97 -4.17 -9.43
CA MET A 170 1.66 -4.07 -8.80
C MET A 170 0.54 -4.68 -9.66
N ARG A 171 0.60 -4.51 -10.98
CA ARG A 171 -0.36 -5.14 -11.92
C ARG A 171 -0.21 -6.64 -11.93
N HIS A 172 1.01 -7.11 -11.90
CA HIS A 172 1.34 -8.53 -11.89
C HIS A 172 0.93 -9.19 -10.58
N ALA A 173 1.17 -8.55 -9.43
CA ALA A 173 0.70 -9.01 -8.12
C ALA A 173 -0.84 -9.13 -8.07
N LYS A 174 -1.57 -8.17 -8.65
CA LYS A 174 -3.03 -8.24 -8.80
C LYS A 174 -3.46 -9.40 -9.70
N PHE A 175 -2.78 -9.60 -10.84
CA PHE A 175 -3.10 -10.65 -11.79
C PHE A 175 -2.91 -12.06 -11.20
N ASN A 176 -1.83 -12.27 -10.45
CA ASN A 176 -1.46 -13.56 -9.85
C ASN A 176 -1.95 -13.75 -8.41
N LYS A 177 -2.90 -12.93 -7.93
CA LYS A 177 -3.42 -13.02 -6.55
C LYS A 177 -4.00 -14.39 -6.19
N ASP A 178 -4.53 -15.12 -7.17
CA ASP A 178 -5.21 -16.40 -6.94
C ASP A 178 -4.22 -17.58 -6.88
N GLU A 179 -3.00 -17.41 -7.37
CA GLU A 179 -1.95 -18.43 -7.34
C GLU A 179 -1.42 -18.66 -5.90
N PRO A 180 -1.00 -19.87 -5.52
CA PRO A 180 -0.26 -20.09 -4.27
C PRO A 180 1.11 -19.39 -4.30
N LEU A 181 1.60 -18.93 -3.14
CA LEU A 181 2.96 -18.38 -3.08
C LEU A 181 3.98 -19.50 -3.35
N SER A 182 4.95 -19.21 -4.20
CA SER A 182 6.11 -20.09 -4.44
C SER A 182 7.38 -19.24 -4.49
N VAL A 183 8.53 -19.88 -4.30
CA VAL A 183 9.83 -19.20 -4.46
C VAL A 183 9.97 -18.64 -5.87
N ALA A 184 9.46 -19.35 -6.88
CA ALA A 184 9.42 -18.89 -8.26
C ALA A 184 8.61 -17.59 -8.42
N LEU A 185 7.43 -17.49 -7.79
CA LEU A 185 6.61 -16.28 -7.82
C LEU A 185 7.29 -15.10 -7.11
N ILE A 186 7.99 -15.35 -6.00
CA ILE A 186 8.81 -14.32 -5.32
C ILE A 186 9.94 -13.84 -6.24
N CYS A 187 10.61 -14.76 -6.94
CA CYS A 187 11.65 -14.43 -7.91
C CYS A 187 11.09 -13.68 -9.13
N GLU A 188 9.90 -14.02 -9.60
CA GLU A 188 9.21 -13.32 -10.69
C GLU A 188 8.86 -11.89 -10.29
N PHE A 189 8.31 -11.69 -9.08
CA PHE A 189 8.06 -10.36 -8.53
C PHE A 189 9.33 -9.53 -8.47
N HIS A 190 10.42 -10.09 -7.95
CA HIS A 190 11.71 -9.42 -7.92
C HIS A 190 12.26 -9.13 -9.34
N GLY A 191 12.11 -10.08 -10.26
CA GLY A 191 12.53 -9.93 -11.66
C GLY A 191 11.83 -8.76 -12.35
N ILE A 192 10.53 -8.58 -12.11
CA ILE A 192 9.78 -7.42 -12.61
C ILE A 192 10.25 -6.13 -11.92
N ALA A 193 10.45 -6.16 -10.59
CA ALA A 193 10.89 -4.99 -9.82
C ALA A 193 12.20 -4.38 -10.32
N THR A 194 13.10 -5.23 -10.82
CA THR A 194 14.49 -4.88 -11.19
C THR A 194 14.78 -4.96 -12.69
N ALA A 195 13.76 -5.24 -13.51
CA ALA A 195 13.92 -5.43 -14.95
C ALA A 195 14.60 -4.23 -15.65
N GLY A 196 15.73 -4.49 -16.31
CA GLY A 196 16.45 -3.51 -17.13
C GLY A 196 17.15 -2.39 -16.37
N ILE A 197 17.31 -2.50 -15.05
CA ILE A 197 18.20 -1.64 -14.25
C ILE A 197 19.63 -2.11 -14.51
N ASP A 198 20.49 -1.21 -15.03
CA ASP A 198 21.85 -1.53 -15.45
C ASP A 198 22.85 -1.24 -14.32
N GLU A 199 22.78 -2.05 -13.26
CA GLU A 199 23.68 -2.00 -12.12
C GLU A 199 24.38 -3.36 -11.94
N GLU A 200 25.69 -3.35 -11.72
CA GLU A 200 26.56 -4.55 -11.72
C GLU A 200 26.10 -5.62 -10.72
N ASP A 201 25.49 -5.19 -9.61
CA ASP A 201 25.00 -6.05 -8.53
C ASP A 201 23.52 -6.44 -8.65
N VAL A 202 22.80 -5.97 -9.67
CA VAL A 202 21.36 -6.25 -9.82
C VAL A 202 21.15 -7.44 -10.76
N HIS A 203 20.65 -8.54 -10.20
CA HIS A 203 20.35 -9.77 -10.94
C HIS A 203 18.86 -10.09 -10.86
N PRO A 204 18.05 -9.68 -11.86
CA PRO A 204 16.61 -9.86 -11.84
C PRO A 204 16.18 -11.30 -11.58
N GLY A 205 15.35 -11.49 -10.55
CA GLY A 205 14.82 -12.79 -10.13
C GLY A 205 15.83 -13.77 -9.54
N HIS A 206 17.09 -13.39 -9.32
CA HIS A 206 18.11 -14.31 -8.78
C HIS A 206 18.35 -14.07 -7.30
N ILE A 207 18.10 -15.10 -6.48
CA ILE A 207 18.44 -15.12 -5.06
C ILE A 207 19.96 -14.99 -4.92
N ARG A 208 20.40 -14.18 -3.95
CA ARG A 208 21.83 -13.97 -3.70
C ARG A 208 22.52 -15.25 -3.21
N ILE A 209 23.79 -15.37 -3.57
CA ILE A 209 24.66 -16.50 -3.18
C ILE A 209 25.78 -16.09 -2.20
N HIS A 210 25.84 -14.81 -1.86
CA HIS A 210 26.86 -14.21 -1.00
C HIS A 210 26.21 -13.41 0.14
N ASP A 211 26.97 -13.22 1.22
CA ASP A 211 26.56 -12.55 2.46
C ASP A 211 27.12 -11.12 2.57
N ASP A 212 27.69 -10.60 1.49
CA ASP A 212 28.28 -9.26 1.35
C ASP A 212 27.22 -8.15 1.21
N ILE A 213 26.10 -8.31 1.91
CA ILE A 213 25.00 -7.35 1.94
C ILE A 213 24.70 -6.93 3.38
N PHE A 214 24.29 -5.69 3.54
CA PHE A 214 23.85 -5.12 4.81
C PHE A 214 22.61 -4.29 4.57
N VAL A 215 21.64 -4.36 5.46
CA VAL A 215 20.51 -3.44 5.43
C VAL A 215 20.93 -2.19 6.19
N GLY A 216 21.21 -1.13 5.44
CA GLY A 216 21.70 0.15 5.96
C GLY A 216 20.58 1.12 6.34
N GLY A 217 20.83 1.97 7.34
CA GLY A 217 20.12 3.23 7.51
C GLY A 217 20.78 4.35 6.70
N ALA A 218 20.17 5.54 6.64
CA ALA A 218 20.65 6.72 5.89
C ALA A 218 22.06 7.27 6.26
N SER A 219 22.85 6.55 7.07
CA SER A 219 24.12 7.00 7.63
C SER A 219 25.15 5.87 7.79
N ASP A 220 25.27 4.96 6.80
CA ASP A 220 26.25 3.84 6.73
C ASP A 220 26.36 2.95 7.99
N GLU A 221 25.37 3.02 8.90
CA GLU A 221 25.29 2.16 10.07
C GLU A 221 24.62 0.86 9.61
N VAL A 222 25.29 -0.28 9.83
CA VAL A 222 24.69 -1.61 9.63
C VAL A 222 23.54 -1.73 10.63
N VAL A 223 22.31 -1.62 10.13
CA VAL A 223 21.09 -1.69 10.94
C VAL A 223 20.68 -3.15 11.16
N HIS A 224 20.85 -3.98 10.14
CA HIS A 224 20.54 -5.40 10.18
C HIS A 224 21.49 -6.19 9.26
N GLN A 225 21.91 -7.37 9.75
CA GLN A 225 22.61 -8.37 8.96
C GLN A 225 21.59 -9.45 8.57
N PRO A 226 21.27 -9.60 7.27
CA PRO A 226 20.37 -10.64 6.81
C PRO A 226 20.87 -12.06 7.09
N PRO A 227 19.97 -13.06 7.19
CA PRO A 227 20.34 -14.47 7.30
C PRO A 227 21.32 -14.91 6.21
N ARG A 228 22.13 -15.93 6.44
CA ARG A 228 23.11 -16.41 5.44
C ARG A 228 22.44 -16.88 4.14
N ALA A 229 23.06 -16.57 3.00
CA ALA A 229 22.60 -16.89 1.66
C ALA A 229 22.33 -18.39 1.48
N ALA A 230 23.20 -19.22 2.07
CA ALA A 230 23.08 -20.68 2.03
C ALA A 230 21.79 -21.22 2.69
N LEU A 231 21.15 -20.45 3.58
CA LEU A 231 19.91 -20.82 4.26
C LEU A 231 18.66 -20.34 3.50
N LEU A 232 18.80 -19.38 2.57
CA LEU A 232 17.66 -18.75 1.90
C LEU A 232 16.72 -19.73 1.18
N PRO A 233 17.20 -20.78 0.48
CA PRO A 233 16.27 -21.71 -0.19
C PRO A 233 15.24 -22.33 0.78
N ASP A 234 15.70 -22.88 1.90
CA ASP A 234 14.82 -23.51 2.88
C ASP A 234 13.94 -22.50 3.62
N ARG A 235 14.48 -21.30 3.87
CA ARG A 235 13.77 -20.22 4.57
C ARG A 235 12.67 -19.60 3.71
N LEU A 236 12.90 -19.41 2.41
CA LEU A 236 11.89 -18.94 1.47
C LEU A 236 10.82 -20.02 1.23
N GLU A 237 11.19 -21.30 1.21
CA GLU A 237 10.21 -22.40 1.19
C GLU A 237 9.35 -22.41 2.47
N ALA A 238 9.93 -22.16 3.65
CA ALA A 238 9.18 -22.00 4.89
C ALA A 238 8.21 -20.81 4.83
N LEU A 239 8.65 -19.68 4.27
CA LEU A 239 7.80 -18.52 4.04
C LEU A 239 6.63 -18.82 3.09
N CYS A 240 6.89 -19.57 2.00
CA CYS A 240 5.85 -19.99 1.07
C CYS A 240 4.84 -20.93 1.73
N ARG A 241 5.30 -21.91 2.53
CA ARG A 241 4.41 -22.77 3.32
C ARG A 241 3.55 -21.95 4.27
N PHE A 242 4.15 -21.05 5.04
CA PHE A 242 3.42 -20.15 5.94
C PHE A 242 2.37 -19.32 5.18
N ALA A 243 2.72 -18.74 4.04
CA ALA A 243 1.80 -17.95 3.22
C ALA A 243 0.58 -18.75 2.74
N ASN A 244 0.80 -20.02 2.37
CA ASN A 244 -0.24 -20.91 1.83
C ASN A 244 -1.04 -21.65 2.92
N GLU A 245 -0.55 -21.68 4.16
CA GLU A 245 -1.22 -22.35 5.28
C GLU A 245 -2.49 -21.63 5.74
N ARG A 246 -3.48 -22.41 6.19
CA ARG A 246 -4.74 -21.90 6.73
C ARG A 246 -4.60 -21.57 8.21
N HIS A 247 -4.57 -20.28 8.51
CA HIS A 247 -4.55 -19.75 9.87
C HIS A 247 -5.95 -19.26 10.29
N ASP A 248 -6.96 -20.12 10.21
CA ASP A 248 -8.37 -19.79 10.44
C ASP A 248 -8.88 -20.16 11.86
N GLY A 249 -7.99 -20.68 12.72
CA GLY A 249 -8.35 -21.06 14.08
C GLY A 249 -9.12 -22.38 14.19
N GLN A 250 -9.33 -23.09 13.08
CA GLN A 250 -10.07 -24.34 13.05
C GLN A 250 -9.13 -25.55 13.12
N GLY A 251 -9.62 -26.66 13.67
CA GLY A 251 -8.84 -27.90 13.72
C GLY A 251 -7.55 -27.82 14.55
N GLY A 252 -7.47 -26.87 15.48
CA GLY A 252 -6.29 -26.65 16.33
C GLY A 252 -5.23 -25.73 15.72
N THR A 253 -5.46 -25.14 14.53
CA THR A 253 -4.56 -24.14 13.96
C THR A 253 -4.66 -22.81 14.72
N HIS A 254 -3.59 -22.01 14.69
CA HIS A 254 -3.66 -20.65 15.20
C HIS A 254 -4.44 -19.76 14.23
N PHE A 255 -5.34 -18.94 14.76
CA PHE A 255 -5.94 -17.86 13.97
C PHE A 255 -4.92 -16.74 13.76
N ILE A 256 -4.65 -16.37 12.51
CA ILE A 256 -3.91 -15.16 12.13
C ILE A 256 -4.79 -14.40 11.15
N HIS A 257 -5.19 -13.19 11.53
CA HIS A 257 -6.01 -12.36 10.66
C HIS A 257 -5.26 -12.09 9.34
N PRO A 258 -5.90 -12.23 8.16
CA PRO A 258 -5.24 -12.08 6.87
C PRO A 258 -4.45 -10.77 6.67
N VAL A 259 -4.96 -9.65 7.18
CA VAL A 259 -4.24 -8.35 7.17
C VAL A 259 -2.92 -8.44 7.92
N VAL A 260 -2.92 -9.08 9.10
CA VAL A 260 -1.71 -9.27 9.89
C VAL A 260 -0.76 -10.24 9.18
N LYS A 261 -1.31 -11.29 8.55
CA LYS A 261 -0.51 -12.22 7.74
C LYS A 261 0.17 -11.53 6.57
N ALA A 262 -0.51 -10.62 5.85
CA ALA A 262 0.10 -9.80 4.80
C ALA A 262 1.28 -8.96 5.34
N ILE A 263 1.11 -8.37 6.52
CA ILE A 263 2.15 -7.59 7.20
C ILE A 263 3.35 -8.47 7.61
N ILE A 264 3.09 -9.69 8.09
CA ILE A 264 4.16 -10.65 8.40
C ILE A 264 4.93 -11.01 7.13
N LEU A 265 4.26 -11.31 6.02
CA LEU A 265 4.92 -11.60 4.75
C LEU A 265 5.81 -10.45 4.26
N HIS A 266 5.34 -9.21 4.42
CA HIS A 266 6.12 -8.00 4.17
C HIS A 266 7.40 -8.00 5.01
N PHE A 267 7.27 -8.13 6.33
CA PHE A 267 8.41 -8.14 7.25
C PHE A 267 9.41 -9.22 6.85
N MET A 268 8.93 -10.43 6.56
CA MET A 268 9.80 -11.56 6.27
C MET A 268 10.66 -11.34 5.03
N ILE A 269 10.14 -10.78 3.94
CA ILE A 269 10.99 -10.44 2.79
C ILE A 269 12.05 -9.39 3.16
N GLY A 270 11.69 -8.40 3.97
CA GLY A 270 12.63 -7.40 4.47
C GLY A 270 13.74 -7.99 5.35
N TYR A 271 13.38 -8.94 6.22
CA TYR A 271 14.29 -9.64 7.14
C TYR A 271 15.17 -10.69 6.44
N GLU A 272 14.59 -11.55 5.59
CA GLU A 272 15.35 -12.55 4.82
C GLU A 272 16.32 -11.88 3.84
N HIS A 273 15.89 -10.76 3.25
CA HIS A 273 16.64 -9.99 2.26
C HIS A 273 17.24 -10.89 1.15
N PRO A 274 16.40 -11.64 0.41
CA PRO A 274 16.86 -12.71 -0.48
C PRO A 274 17.62 -12.22 -1.73
N PHE A 275 17.48 -10.95 -2.09
CA PHE A 275 18.09 -10.37 -3.30
C PHE A 275 19.16 -9.32 -2.94
N ARG A 276 20.02 -8.92 -3.89
CA ARG A 276 21.02 -7.86 -3.66
C ARG A 276 20.39 -6.46 -3.62
N ASP A 277 19.34 -6.23 -4.41
CA ASP A 277 18.50 -5.03 -4.40
C ASP A 277 17.02 -5.42 -4.62
N GLY A 278 16.08 -4.48 -4.51
CA GLY A 278 14.68 -4.69 -4.87
C GLY A 278 13.85 -5.39 -3.79
N ASN A 279 14.44 -5.72 -2.64
CA ASN A 279 13.77 -6.42 -1.54
C ASN A 279 12.57 -5.62 -0.99
N GLY A 280 12.73 -4.31 -0.73
CA GLY A 280 11.65 -3.50 -0.17
C GLY A 280 10.46 -3.31 -1.14
N ARG A 281 10.73 -3.20 -2.45
CA ARG A 281 9.68 -3.21 -3.50
C ARG A 281 8.96 -4.56 -3.54
N THR A 282 9.72 -5.66 -3.55
CA THR A 282 9.18 -7.03 -3.55
C THR A 282 8.34 -7.32 -2.30
N ALA A 283 8.80 -6.88 -1.12
CA ALA A 283 8.09 -7.05 0.16
C ALA A 283 6.72 -6.37 0.15
N ARG A 284 6.65 -5.13 -0.37
CA ARG A 284 5.40 -4.38 -0.49
C ARG A 284 4.46 -4.99 -1.51
N SER A 285 4.98 -5.43 -2.66
CA SER A 285 4.15 -6.12 -3.65
C SER A 285 3.62 -7.45 -3.13
N LEU A 286 4.38 -8.17 -2.29
CA LEU A 286 3.89 -9.36 -1.61
C LEU A 286 2.80 -9.06 -0.58
N PHE A 287 2.91 -7.94 0.15
CA PHE A 287 1.83 -7.44 1.01
C PHE A 287 0.54 -7.23 0.21
N TYR A 288 0.62 -6.49 -0.90
CA TYR A 288 -0.55 -6.24 -1.75
C TYR A 288 -1.11 -7.51 -2.38
N TRP A 289 -0.25 -8.38 -2.91
CA TRP A 289 -0.65 -9.69 -3.43
C TRP A 289 -1.47 -10.47 -2.40
N PHE A 290 -1.02 -10.55 -1.14
CA PHE A 290 -1.73 -11.30 -0.10
C PHE A 290 -3.03 -10.62 0.35
N MET A 291 -3.05 -9.29 0.42
CA MET A 291 -4.26 -8.51 0.69
C MET A 291 -5.34 -8.76 -0.36
N LEU A 292 -4.97 -8.72 -1.64
CA LEU A 292 -5.87 -8.97 -2.76
C LEU A 292 -6.31 -10.43 -2.84
N LYS A 293 -5.39 -11.37 -2.61
CA LYS A 293 -5.68 -12.80 -2.48
C LYS A 293 -6.74 -13.08 -1.40
N SER A 294 -6.69 -12.32 -0.31
CA SER A 294 -7.59 -12.48 0.83
C SER A 294 -8.89 -11.69 0.71
N GLY A 295 -9.15 -11.04 -0.43
CA GLY A 295 -10.41 -10.34 -0.70
C GLY A 295 -10.47 -8.89 -0.22
N TYR A 296 -9.36 -8.30 0.26
CA TYR A 296 -9.29 -6.87 0.62
C TYR A 296 -9.04 -6.00 -0.61
N TRP A 297 -9.95 -6.07 -1.57
CA TRP A 297 -9.88 -5.37 -2.85
C TRP A 297 -9.77 -3.82 -2.75
N PRO A 298 -10.19 -3.11 -1.68
CA PRO A 298 -9.92 -1.66 -1.59
C PRO A 298 -8.43 -1.32 -1.57
N PHE A 299 -7.56 -2.27 -1.20
CA PHE A 299 -6.12 -2.08 -1.22
C PHE A 299 -5.54 -2.00 -2.65
N GLU A 300 -6.34 -2.23 -3.70
CA GLU A 300 -5.96 -1.81 -5.05
C GLU A 300 -5.83 -0.28 -5.18
N TYR A 301 -6.45 0.46 -4.26
CA TYR A 301 -6.59 1.92 -4.31
C TYR A 301 -5.94 2.63 -3.11
N ILE A 302 -5.45 1.87 -2.14
CA ILE A 302 -4.85 2.43 -0.92
C ILE A 302 -3.34 2.32 -1.06
N SER A 303 -2.67 3.47 -1.18
CA SER A 303 -1.20 3.56 -1.22
C SER A 303 -0.64 3.65 0.21
N ILE A 304 0.01 2.59 0.68
CA ILE A 304 0.70 2.62 1.99
C ILE A 304 2.10 3.22 1.85
N SER A 305 2.72 3.12 0.67
CA SER A 305 4.09 3.61 0.45
C SER A 305 4.18 5.13 0.55
N THR A 306 3.12 5.86 0.21
CA THR A 306 3.07 7.32 0.39
C THR A 306 3.34 7.69 1.85
N LEU A 307 2.71 6.99 2.80
CA LEU A 307 2.86 7.26 4.23
C LEU A 307 4.16 6.69 4.81
N LEU A 308 4.62 5.54 4.32
CA LEU A 308 5.93 4.99 4.71
C LEU A 308 7.07 5.96 4.35
N LYS A 309 6.95 6.63 3.20
CA LYS A 309 7.90 7.64 2.73
C LYS A 309 7.93 8.91 3.58
N GLU A 310 6.85 9.25 4.29
CA GLU A 310 6.87 10.40 5.20
C GLU A 310 7.76 10.17 6.43
N ALA A 311 7.95 8.91 6.83
CA ALA A 311 8.68 8.55 8.05
C ALA A 311 9.56 7.29 7.89
N PRO A 312 10.51 7.26 6.93
CA PRO A 312 11.32 6.07 6.63
C PRO A 312 12.16 5.61 7.84
N MET A 313 12.58 6.54 8.69
CA MET A 313 13.28 6.20 9.93
C MET A 313 12.40 5.42 10.91
N GLN A 314 11.11 5.73 11.02
CA GLN A 314 10.21 4.99 11.92
C GLN A 314 9.90 3.60 11.36
N TYR A 315 9.78 3.49 10.04
CA TYR A 315 9.62 2.21 9.35
C TYR A 315 10.83 1.30 9.60
N GLY A 316 12.06 1.78 9.34
CA GLY A 316 13.28 1.01 9.65
C GLY A 316 13.39 0.67 11.14
N ARG A 317 13.04 1.60 12.04
CA ARG A 317 13.06 1.36 13.49
C ARG A 317 12.10 0.25 13.93
N SER A 318 10.99 0.05 13.23
CA SER A 318 10.05 -1.03 13.55
C SER A 318 10.64 -2.43 13.28
N TYR A 319 11.51 -2.58 12.26
CA TYR A 319 12.29 -3.81 12.07
C TYR A 319 13.26 -4.04 13.23
N ILE A 320 14.03 -3.01 13.56
CA ILE A 320 15.04 -3.12 14.62
C ILE A 320 14.39 -3.49 15.95
N TYR A 321 13.26 -2.88 16.29
CA TYR A 321 12.54 -3.20 17.52
C TYR A 321 12.12 -4.66 17.61
N THR A 322 11.68 -5.25 16.50
CA THR A 322 11.40 -6.68 16.44
C THR A 322 12.66 -7.48 16.74
N GLU A 323 13.77 -7.20 16.05
CA GLU A 323 15.03 -7.94 16.24
C GLU A 323 15.64 -7.76 17.64
N THR A 324 15.50 -6.57 18.24
CA THR A 324 16.11 -6.26 19.54
C THR A 324 15.27 -6.64 20.75
N ASP A 325 14.01 -7.04 20.55
CA ASP A 325 13.14 -7.55 21.60
C ASP A 325 12.70 -9.01 21.34
N ALA A 326 13.70 -9.85 21.06
CA ALA A 326 13.57 -11.30 20.89
C ALA A 326 12.66 -11.73 19.72
N PHE A 327 12.60 -10.97 18.63
CA PHE A 327 11.76 -11.25 17.45
C PHE A 327 10.26 -11.06 17.71
N ASP A 328 9.91 -10.07 18.54
CA ASP A 328 8.54 -9.59 18.73
C ASP A 328 8.02 -8.85 17.49
N LEU A 329 7.24 -9.52 16.64
CA LEU A 329 6.66 -8.92 15.43
C LEU A 329 5.58 -7.89 15.73
N THR A 330 5.10 -7.82 16.97
CA THR A 330 4.05 -6.89 17.37
C THR A 330 4.43 -5.44 17.08
N TYR A 331 5.72 -5.08 17.19
CA TYR A 331 6.22 -3.74 16.86
C TYR A 331 6.00 -3.38 15.40
N PHE A 332 6.42 -4.27 14.49
CA PHE A 332 6.24 -4.08 13.06
C PHE A 332 4.74 -4.08 12.68
N VAL A 333 3.97 -5.01 13.25
CA VAL A 333 2.52 -5.10 13.01
C VAL A 333 1.79 -3.84 13.44
N ILE A 334 2.04 -3.33 14.65
CA ILE A 334 1.42 -2.08 15.13
C ILE A 334 1.83 -0.90 14.25
N TYR A 335 3.10 -0.81 13.85
CA TYR A 335 3.56 0.27 12.98
C TYR A 335 2.82 0.22 11.63
N GLN A 336 2.79 -0.94 10.98
CA GLN A 336 2.10 -1.10 9.69
C GLN A 336 0.59 -0.88 9.81
N LEU A 337 -0.05 -1.30 10.90
CA LEU A 337 -1.47 -1.03 11.11
C LEU A 337 -1.75 0.46 11.31
N ARG A 338 -0.87 1.23 11.94
CA ARG A 338 -1.00 2.71 11.99
C ARG A 338 -0.90 3.35 10.60
N ILE A 339 -0.02 2.83 9.75
CA ILE A 339 0.10 3.28 8.37
C ILE A 339 -1.20 2.94 7.61
N ILE A 340 -1.71 1.73 7.76
CA ILE A 340 -2.96 1.29 7.13
C ILE A 340 -4.16 2.10 7.61
N GLU A 341 -4.29 2.37 8.91
CA GLU A 341 -5.37 3.19 9.48
C GLU A 341 -5.40 4.58 8.84
N ARG A 342 -4.24 5.24 8.77
CA ARG A 342 -4.10 6.54 8.11
C ARG A 342 -4.39 6.44 6.60
N ALA A 343 -3.89 5.41 5.93
CA ALA A 343 -4.11 5.23 4.49
C ALA A 343 -5.60 5.01 4.16
N ILE A 344 -6.33 4.29 5.03
CA ILE A 344 -7.78 4.11 4.93
C ILE A 344 -8.50 5.45 5.11
N HIS A 345 -8.11 6.25 6.11
CA HIS A 345 -8.68 7.57 6.34
C HIS A 345 -8.47 8.49 5.11
N ASP A 346 -7.22 8.61 4.64
CA ASP A 346 -6.88 9.43 3.48
C ASP A 346 -7.63 8.97 2.21
N PHE A 347 -7.74 7.66 2.01
CA PHE A 347 -8.53 7.10 0.92
C PHE A 347 -10.02 7.43 1.06
N MET A 348 -10.60 7.30 2.24
CA MET A 348 -12.02 7.58 2.47
C MET A 348 -12.35 9.06 2.28
N ASP A 349 -11.49 9.97 2.74
CA ASP A 349 -11.63 11.41 2.52
C ASP A 349 -11.56 11.74 1.02
N TYR A 350 -10.58 11.19 0.32
CA TYR A 350 -10.45 11.37 -1.13
C TYR A 350 -11.65 10.80 -1.88
N PHE A 351 -12.07 9.59 -1.52
CA PHE A 351 -13.18 8.89 -2.15
C PHE A 351 -14.50 9.65 -1.96
N GLU A 352 -14.78 10.10 -0.73
CA GLU A 352 -15.98 10.85 -0.40
C GLU A 352 -16.01 12.22 -1.08
N GLY A 353 -14.86 12.90 -1.15
CA GLY A 353 -14.70 14.13 -1.93
C GLY A 353 -15.03 13.92 -3.41
N LYS A 354 -14.50 12.85 -4.03
CA LYS A 354 -14.81 12.51 -5.43
C LYS A 354 -16.27 12.13 -5.64
N ARG A 355 -16.87 11.42 -4.69
CA ARG A 355 -18.30 11.08 -4.71
C ARG A 355 -19.16 12.36 -4.67
N GLN A 356 -18.80 13.32 -3.83
CA GLN A 356 -19.50 14.59 -3.71
C GLN A 356 -19.35 15.44 -4.97
N GLU A 357 -18.14 15.55 -5.54
CA GLU A 357 -17.90 16.22 -6.83
C GLU A 357 -18.76 15.61 -7.95
N ALA A 358 -18.90 14.28 -7.96
CA ALA A 358 -19.72 13.60 -8.95
C ALA A 358 -21.22 13.89 -8.78
N LEU A 359 -21.72 13.94 -7.54
CA LEU A 359 -23.10 14.32 -7.26
C LEU A 359 -23.38 15.77 -7.66
N GLU A 360 -22.47 16.70 -7.35
CA GLU A 360 -22.61 18.11 -7.73
C GLU A 360 -22.59 18.29 -9.24
N LEU A 361 -21.72 17.56 -9.94
CA LEU A 361 -21.66 17.56 -11.39
C LEU A 361 -22.97 17.06 -12.00
N MET A 362 -23.49 15.93 -11.51
CA MET A 362 -24.74 15.36 -12.02
C MET A 362 -25.95 16.24 -11.67
N GLY A 363 -26.01 16.78 -10.45
CA GLY A 363 -27.03 17.76 -10.08
C GLY A 363 -26.98 19.02 -10.93
N TRP A 364 -25.77 19.51 -11.28
CA TRP A 364 -25.63 20.60 -12.25
C TRP A 364 -26.17 20.20 -13.63
N VAL A 365 -25.88 19.00 -14.12
CA VAL A 365 -26.45 18.52 -15.39
C VAL A 365 -27.97 18.46 -15.34
N ASP A 366 -28.56 18.03 -14.23
CA ASP A 366 -30.01 17.95 -14.08
C ASP A 366 -30.65 19.36 -14.17
N THR A 367 -29.97 20.40 -13.67
CA THR A 367 -30.44 21.81 -13.82
C THR A 367 -30.40 22.34 -15.25
N LEU A 368 -29.70 21.66 -16.17
CA LEU A 368 -29.68 22.03 -17.58
C LEU A 368 -30.91 21.52 -18.34
N GLU A 369 -31.75 20.68 -17.73
CA GLU A 369 -33.01 20.17 -18.31
C GLU A 369 -32.84 19.63 -19.74
N LEU A 370 -31.71 18.95 -19.99
CA LEU A 370 -31.39 18.40 -21.31
C LEU A 370 -32.36 17.27 -21.67
N LYS A 371 -32.94 17.29 -22.88
CA LYS A 371 -33.82 16.23 -23.40
C LYS A 371 -33.21 14.83 -23.30
N GLU A 372 -31.92 14.74 -23.57
CA GLU A 372 -31.15 13.53 -23.38
C GLU A 372 -30.15 13.75 -22.24
N GLY A 373 -30.31 12.99 -21.16
CA GLY A 373 -29.39 13.01 -20.04
C GLY A 373 -27.95 12.71 -20.46
N LEU A 374 -27.00 13.24 -19.69
CA LEU A 374 -25.58 12.90 -19.80
C LEU A 374 -25.23 11.89 -18.72
N ASN A 375 -24.44 10.88 -19.06
CA ASN A 375 -23.78 10.09 -18.02
C ASN A 375 -22.62 10.90 -17.41
N TYR A 376 -22.07 10.41 -16.29
CA TYR A 376 -20.97 11.08 -15.59
C TYR A 376 -19.80 11.46 -16.51
N ARG A 377 -19.36 10.54 -17.37
CA ARG A 377 -18.25 10.77 -18.31
C ARG A 377 -18.56 11.93 -19.28
N GLN A 378 -19.74 11.91 -19.89
CA GLN A 378 -20.19 12.96 -20.81
C GLN A 378 -20.36 14.30 -20.09
N ALA A 379 -20.89 14.29 -18.85
CA ALA A 379 -21.02 15.47 -18.01
C ALA A 379 -19.66 16.07 -17.62
N HIS A 380 -18.71 15.21 -17.23
CA HIS A 380 -17.37 15.60 -16.86
C HIS A 380 -16.63 16.19 -18.06
N PHE A 381 -16.76 15.55 -19.23
CA PHE A 381 -16.22 16.07 -20.47
C PHE A 381 -16.85 17.41 -20.85
N LEU A 382 -18.18 17.55 -20.76
CA LEU A 382 -18.88 18.81 -20.99
C LEU A 382 -18.33 19.94 -20.10
N LYS A 383 -18.15 19.68 -18.79
CA LYS A 383 -17.53 20.65 -17.87
C LYS A 383 -16.12 21.05 -18.35
N LYS A 384 -15.29 20.09 -18.76
CA LYS A 384 -13.94 20.35 -19.33
C LYS A 384 -13.99 21.20 -20.60
N VAL A 385 -14.95 20.94 -21.51
CA VAL A 385 -15.14 21.74 -22.74
C VAL A 385 -15.50 23.18 -22.39
N LEU A 386 -16.45 23.39 -21.47
CA LEU A 386 -16.91 24.73 -21.08
C LEU A 386 -15.84 25.55 -20.34
N GLN A 387 -14.92 24.90 -19.62
CA GLN A 387 -13.82 25.56 -18.91
C GLN A 387 -12.66 25.98 -19.82
N HIS A 388 -12.57 25.44 -21.03
CA HIS A 388 -11.46 25.70 -21.94
C HIS A 388 -11.92 26.10 -23.36
N PRO A 389 -12.58 27.26 -23.55
CA PRO A 389 -12.91 27.77 -24.87
C PRO A 389 -11.70 27.83 -25.81
N GLY A 390 -11.90 27.47 -27.08
CA GLY A 390 -10.85 27.44 -28.11
C GLY A 390 -9.90 26.24 -28.02
N ARG A 391 -9.93 25.43 -26.96
CA ARG A 391 -9.11 24.21 -26.86
C ARG A 391 -9.60 23.16 -27.85
N VAL A 392 -8.64 22.49 -28.48
CA VAL A 392 -8.89 21.35 -29.36
C VAL A 392 -8.93 20.05 -28.54
N PHE A 393 -9.91 19.22 -28.84
CA PHE A 393 -10.10 17.87 -28.29
C PHE A 393 -10.10 16.85 -29.43
N THR A 394 -9.51 15.69 -29.18
CA THR A 394 -9.44 14.60 -30.17
C THR A 394 -10.02 13.30 -29.60
N PRO A 395 -10.55 12.40 -30.44
CA PRO A 395 -10.99 11.09 -29.97
C PRO A 395 -9.90 10.35 -29.18
N LYS A 396 -8.64 10.46 -29.61
CA LYS A 396 -7.48 9.84 -28.95
C LYS A 396 -7.20 10.39 -27.55
N GLU A 397 -7.41 11.69 -27.33
CA GLU A 397 -7.34 12.26 -25.97
C GLU A 397 -8.44 11.65 -25.10
N LEU A 398 -9.67 11.60 -25.61
CA LEU A 398 -10.80 11.07 -24.84
C LEU A 398 -10.70 9.57 -24.60
N THR A 399 -10.06 8.78 -25.46
CA THR A 399 -9.81 7.36 -25.15
C THR A 399 -8.87 7.22 -23.97
N HIS A 400 -7.91 8.14 -23.83
CA HIS A 400 -6.92 8.10 -22.74
C HIS A 400 -7.50 8.66 -21.43
N ASP A 401 -8.11 9.85 -21.47
CA ASP A 401 -8.81 10.43 -20.32
C ASP A 401 -9.96 9.56 -19.83
N TYR A 402 -10.54 8.81 -20.78
CA TYR A 402 -11.70 7.94 -20.82
C TYR A 402 -11.60 6.45 -20.47
N ASP A 403 -10.44 5.83 -20.66
CA ASP A 403 -10.33 4.37 -20.87
C ASP A 403 -11.52 3.78 -21.68
N ILE A 404 -11.83 4.41 -22.83
CA ILE A 404 -12.93 4.00 -23.71
C ILE A 404 -12.44 3.72 -25.11
N SER A 405 -13.19 2.91 -25.86
CA SER A 405 -12.93 2.71 -27.28
C SER A 405 -13.00 4.04 -28.05
N GLU A 406 -12.21 4.17 -29.11
CA GLU A 406 -12.20 5.36 -29.97
C GLU A 406 -13.58 5.63 -30.58
N ASN A 407 -14.37 4.58 -30.83
CA ASN A 407 -15.75 4.71 -31.29
C ASN A 407 -16.66 5.34 -30.23
N THR A 408 -16.50 4.97 -28.96
CA THR A 408 -17.23 5.60 -27.84
C THR A 408 -16.81 7.07 -27.70
N ALA A 409 -15.51 7.36 -27.77
CA ALA A 409 -14.99 8.72 -27.70
C ALA A 409 -15.55 9.62 -28.81
N ARG A 410 -15.62 9.11 -30.05
CA ARG A 410 -16.27 9.82 -31.18
C ARG A 410 -17.75 10.07 -30.92
N LYS A 411 -18.49 9.08 -30.38
CA LYS A 411 -19.92 9.26 -30.06
C LYS A 411 -20.13 10.36 -29.02
N ASP A 412 -19.29 10.43 -27.99
CA ASP A 412 -19.39 11.48 -26.97
C ASP A 412 -19.09 12.87 -27.56
N LEU A 413 -18.07 12.99 -28.42
CA LEU A 413 -17.75 14.24 -29.13
C LEU A 413 -18.88 14.70 -30.06
N GLU A 414 -19.48 13.78 -30.83
CA GLU A 414 -20.61 14.09 -31.70
C GLU A 414 -21.86 14.48 -30.91
N LYS A 415 -22.10 13.88 -29.74
CA LYS A 415 -23.20 14.28 -28.85
C LYS A 415 -23.04 15.73 -28.37
N LEU A 416 -21.85 16.11 -27.92
CA LEU A 416 -21.56 17.50 -27.51
C LEU A 416 -21.54 18.47 -28.70
N LEU A 417 -21.18 18.02 -29.90
CA LEU A 417 -21.34 18.80 -31.12
C LEU A 417 -22.81 19.10 -31.43
N GLY A 418 -23.69 18.10 -31.27
CA GLY A 418 -25.15 18.28 -31.38
C GLY A 418 -25.71 19.29 -30.38
N MET A 419 -25.11 19.37 -29.18
CA MET A 419 -25.41 20.38 -28.16
C MET A 419 -24.81 21.76 -28.44
N LYS A 420 -24.14 21.95 -29.58
CA LYS A 420 -23.52 23.21 -29.99
C LYS A 420 -22.56 23.80 -28.94
N VAL A 421 -21.85 22.94 -28.21
CA VAL A 421 -20.72 23.34 -27.33
C VAL A 421 -19.35 23.11 -27.97
N LEU A 422 -19.31 22.31 -29.03
CA LEU A 422 -18.14 22.08 -29.88
C LEU A 422 -18.44 22.52 -31.32
N PHE A 423 -17.38 22.81 -32.08
CA PHE A 423 -17.44 22.85 -33.54
C PHE A 423 -16.37 21.95 -34.13
N LYS A 424 -16.63 21.44 -35.34
CA LYS A 424 -15.78 20.47 -36.02
C LYS A 424 -14.95 21.17 -37.09
N VAL A 425 -13.64 20.96 -37.06
CA VAL A 425 -12.69 21.45 -38.08
C VAL A 425 -12.05 20.26 -38.76
N GLN A 426 -11.99 20.28 -40.09
CA GLN A 426 -11.29 19.26 -40.85
C GLN A 426 -9.80 19.63 -40.94
N GLU A 427 -8.92 18.74 -40.50
CA GLU A 427 -7.48 18.87 -40.64
C GLU A 427 -6.94 17.62 -41.35
N GLY A 428 -6.59 17.77 -42.63
CA GLY A 428 -6.22 16.64 -43.49
C GLY A 428 -7.33 15.60 -43.62
N LYS A 429 -7.04 14.36 -43.21
CA LYS A 429 -8.00 13.23 -43.20
C LYS A 429 -8.73 13.06 -41.86
N SER A 430 -8.43 13.89 -40.87
CA SER A 430 -8.96 13.82 -39.50
C SER A 430 -9.88 14.99 -39.18
N PHE A 431 -10.72 14.80 -38.17
CA PHE A 431 -11.57 15.84 -37.62
C PHE A 431 -11.09 16.23 -36.22
N LEU A 432 -10.95 17.53 -36.01
CA LEU A 432 -10.70 18.16 -34.72
C LEU A 432 -12.01 18.71 -34.16
N TYR A 433 -12.18 18.64 -32.85
CA TYR A 433 -13.33 19.20 -32.15
C TYR A 433 -12.84 20.35 -31.27
N VAL A 434 -13.33 21.56 -31.51
CA VAL A 434 -12.86 22.76 -30.83
C VAL A 434 -13.96 23.31 -29.92
N ALA A 435 -13.60 23.61 -28.67
CA ALA A 435 -14.51 24.22 -27.70
C ALA A 435 -14.98 25.59 -28.16
N ARG A 436 -16.29 25.80 -28.10
CA ARG A 436 -16.92 27.07 -28.48
C ARG A 436 -16.87 28.08 -27.34
N GLU A 437 -16.55 29.34 -27.67
CA GLU A 437 -16.66 30.46 -26.72
C GLU A 437 -18.10 30.71 -26.28
N ASP A 438 -19.07 30.52 -27.18
CA ASP A 438 -20.50 30.66 -26.92
C ASP A 438 -21.15 29.36 -26.38
N GLY A 439 -20.36 28.34 -26.04
CA GLY A 439 -20.85 27.02 -25.64
C GLY A 439 -21.83 27.08 -24.45
N GLN A 440 -21.55 27.88 -23.43
CA GLN A 440 -22.43 28.02 -22.27
C GLN A 440 -23.77 28.69 -22.61
N ALA A 441 -23.76 29.66 -23.52
CA ALA A 441 -24.99 30.32 -23.99
C ALA A 441 -25.85 29.37 -24.83
N ASN A 442 -25.22 28.59 -25.71
CA ASN A 442 -25.91 27.58 -26.52
C ASN A 442 -26.57 26.50 -25.66
N LEU A 443 -25.90 26.06 -24.61
CA LEU A 443 -26.42 25.08 -23.66
C LEU A 443 -27.69 25.60 -22.96
N LYS A 444 -27.70 26.86 -22.52
CA LYS A 444 -28.88 27.51 -21.91
C LYS A 444 -30.03 27.64 -22.91
N ALA A 445 -29.75 28.02 -24.15
CA ALA A 445 -30.77 28.12 -25.20
C ALA A 445 -31.42 26.77 -25.53
N LEU A 446 -30.63 25.69 -25.50
CA LEU A 446 -31.10 24.30 -25.66
C LEU A 446 -32.05 23.88 -24.53
N ALA A 447 -31.74 24.26 -23.29
CA ALA A 447 -32.61 24.03 -22.14
C ALA A 447 -33.96 24.76 -22.30
N SER A 448 -33.94 26.02 -22.77
CA SER A 448 -35.15 26.85 -22.93
C SER A 448 -36.05 26.45 -24.11
N ALA A 449 -35.55 25.64 -25.04
CA ALA A 449 -36.27 25.16 -26.23
C ALA A 449 -36.81 23.72 -26.06
N SER A 450 -36.61 23.14 -24.87
CA SER A 450 -37.04 21.81 -24.47
C SER A 450 -38.27 21.89 -23.60
#